data_AF-A0A495TQ00-F1
#
_entry.id   AF-A0A495TQ00-F1
#
_cell.length_a   1.000
_cell.length_b   1.000
_cell.length_c   1.000
_cell.angle_alpha   90.00
_cell.angle_beta   90.00
_cell.angle_gamma   90.00
#
_symmetry.space_group_name_H-M   'P 1'
#
loop_
_entity.id
_entity.type
_entity.pdbx_description
1 polymer ?
#
loop_
_entity_poly.entity_id
_entity_poly.type
_entity_poly.pdbx_seq_one_letter_code
_entity_poly.pdbx_strand_id
1 'polypeptide(L)'
;MSSIGPRAVAGLRAQRPYGVALVDAPVIGSAGPAATGDLMVPAGGKDADPDRAQPVLEQRGRVRRCGAAADRVRRCGGPGAGAAWKLVVVIGAIVASVTVAGEVLAMAGELGALQEPAREVRPADAPIAEQDLPAVAGCLPGNR
;
A
#
# COMPACT_ATOMS: atom_id res chain seq x y z
N MET A 1 -7.29 6.73 -11.19
CA MET A 1 -6.70 6.25 -9.92
C MET A 1 -5.19 6.14 -10.11
N SER A 2 -4.53 7.30 -10.11
CA SER A 2 -3.12 7.40 -10.46
C SER A 2 -2.26 7.35 -9.19
N SER A 3 -1.03 6.86 -9.33
CA SER A 3 -0.02 6.97 -8.27
C SER A 3 0.55 8.39 -8.26
N ILE A 4 -0.14 9.31 -7.58
CA ILE A 4 0.30 10.68 -7.36
C ILE A 4 0.56 10.93 -5.87
N GLY A 5 1.32 11.98 -5.55
CA GLY A 5 1.60 12.34 -4.16
C GLY A 5 0.50 13.15 -3.47
N PRO A 6 0.51 13.22 -2.12
CA PRO A 6 -0.48 13.98 -1.35
C PRO A 6 -0.55 15.46 -1.73
N ARG A 7 0.59 16.08 -2.09
CA ARG A 7 0.63 17.46 -2.58
C ARG A 7 -0.16 17.65 -3.88
N ALA A 8 -0.07 16.68 -4.81
CA ALA A 8 -0.85 16.73 -6.04
C ALA A 8 -2.35 16.53 -5.77
N VAL A 9 -2.71 15.65 -4.83
CA VAL A 9 -4.11 15.49 -4.38
C VAL A 9 -4.64 16.81 -3.79
N ALA A 10 -3.84 17.49 -2.95
CA ALA A 10 -4.21 18.80 -2.40
C ALA A 10 -4.41 19.86 -3.50
N GLY A 11 -3.53 19.89 -4.51
CA GLY A 11 -3.67 20.78 -5.67
C GLY A 11 -4.94 20.52 -6.47
N LEU A 12 -5.24 19.26 -6.78
CA LEU A 12 -6.48 18.88 -7.49
C LEU A 12 -7.73 19.27 -6.72
N ARG A 13 -7.69 19.13 -5.40
CA ARG A 13 -8.80 19.53 -4.54
C ARG A 13 -9.02 21.03 -4.51
N ALA A 14 -7.94 21.83 -4.52
CA ALA A 14 -8.04 23.29 -4.55
C ALA A 14 -8.61 23.81 -5.88
N GLN A 15 -8.45 23.05 -6.97
CA GLN A 15 -8.92 23.41 -8.32
C GLN A 15 -10.29 22.81 -8.66
N ARG A 16 -10.86 21.96 -7.78
CA ARG A 16 -12.13 21.29 -8.04
C ARG A 16 -13.29 22.29 -7.96
N PRO A 17 -14.31 22.18 -8.84
CA PRO A 17 -15.51 23.01 -8.74
C PRO A 17 -16.22 22.83 -7.39
N TYR A 18 -16.94 23.85 -6.96
CA TYR A 18 -17.73 23.80 -5.73
C TYR A 18 -18.73 22.64 -5.74
N GLY A 19 -18.91 22.00 -4.59
CA GLY A 19 -19.83 20.88 -4.41
C GLY A 19 -19.30 19.54 -4.95
N VAL A 20 -18.09 19.49 -5.52
CA VAL A 20 -17.54 18.26 -6.07
C VAL A 20 -16.54 17.61 -5.11
N ALA A 21 -16.92 16.44 -4.58
CA ALA A 21 -16.07 15.61 -3.71
C ALA A 21 -14.83 15.06 -4.45
N LEU A 22 -13.77 14.79 -3.68
CA LEU A 22 -12.54 14.15 -4.18
C LEU A 22 -12.11 13.06 -3.21
N VAL A 23 -11.94 11.85 -3.75
CA VAL A 23 -11.39 10.70 -3.05
C VAL A 23 -10.10 10.29 -3.76
N ASP A 24 -8.99 10.21 -3.02
CA ASP A 24 -7.77 9.59 -3.53
C ASP A 24 -7.81 8.09 -3.24
N ALA A 25 -7.82 7.30 -4.33
CA ALA A 25 -7.92 5.85 -4.27
C ALA A 25 -6.87 5.22 -5.22
N PRO A 26 -5.57 5.28 -4.92
CA PRO A 26 -4.58 4.53 -5.67
C PRO A 26 -4.86 3.02 -5.60
N VAL A 27 -4.24 2.23 -6.47
CA VAL A 27 -4.41 0.76 -6.49
C VAL A 27 -3.11 0.02 -6.33
N ILE A 28 -3.19 -1.19 -5.79
CA ILE A 28 -2.07 -2.12 -5.61
C ILE A 28 -2.48 -3.47 -6.20
N GLY A 29 -1.54 -4.04 -6.95
CA GLY A 29 -1.76 -5.21 -7.79
C GLY A 29 -1.40 -4.89 -9.24
N SER A 30 -1.04 -5.94 -9.96
CA SER A 30 -0.67 -5.88 -11.38
C SER A 30 -1.85 -6.33 -12.25
N ALA A 31 -1.59 -6.66 -13.52
CA ALA A 31 -2.58 -7.10 -14.48
C ALA A 31 -3.44 -8.27 -14.00
N GLY A 32 -2.84 -9.26 -13.30
CA GLY A 32 -3.57 -10.42 -12.77
C GLY A 32 -4.68 -10.01 -11.78
N PRO A 33 -4.33 -9.41 -10.63
CA PRO A 33 -5.34 -8.90 -9.69
C PRO A 33 -6.28 -7.85 -10.30
N ALA A 34 -5.84 -7.08 -11.30
CA ALA A 34 -6.73 -6.16 -12.02
C ALA A 34 -7.82 -6.90 -12.82
N ALA A 35 -7.45 -8.01 -13.49
CA ALA A 35 -8.37 -8.79 -14.31
C ALA A 35 -9.44 -9.51 -13.48
N THR A 36 -9.14 -9.87 -12.22
CA THR A 36 -10.07 -10.59 -11.34
C THR A 36 -10.83 -9.68 -10.36
N GLY A 37 -10.63 -8.36 -10.44
CA GLY A 37 -11.25 -7.40 -9.52
C GLY A 37 -10.71 -7.52 -8.09
N ASP A 38 -9.45 -7.89 -7.96
CA ASP A 38 -8.77 -8.25 -6.72
C ASP A 38 -7.70 -7.23 -6.31
N LEU A 39 -7.73 -6.00 -6.85
CA LEU A 39 -6.81 -4.94 -6.45
C LEU A 39 -7.04 -4.55 -5.00
N MET A 40 -5.96 -4.20 -4.29
CA MET A 40 -6.09 -3.48 -3.02
C MET A 40 -6.19 -1.98 -3.31
N VAL A 41 -7.15 -1.31 -2.66
CA VAL A 41 -7.52 0.08 -2.92
C VAL A 41 -7.49 0.87 -1.60
N PRO A 42 -6.39 1.55 -1.26
CA PRO A 42 -6.33 2.49 -0.14
C PRO A 42 -7.12 3.75 -0.51
N ALA A 43 -8.14 4.11 0.26
CA ALA A 43 -9.02 5.24 -0.01
C ALA A 43 -8.89 6.33 1.07
N GLY A 44 -8.58 7.56 0.64
CA GLY A 44 -8.58 8.78 1.45
C GLY A 44 -9.59 9.80 0.94
N GLY A 45 -10.16 10.61 1.84
CA GLY A 45 -11.16 11.62 1.49
C GLY A 45 -11.70 12.34 2.71
N LYS A 46 -12.63 13.30 2.51
CA LYS A 46 -13.34 13.95 3.62
C LYS A 46 -14.52 13.09 4.07
N ASP A 47 -14.78 13.07 5.38
CA ASP A 47 -16.04 12.62 5.97
C ASP A 47 -16.57 11.33 5.33
N ALA A 48 -17.78 11.35 4.80
CA ALA A 48 -18.46 10.22 4.16
C ALA A 48 -18.15 10.07 2.65
N ASP A 49 -17.27 10.90 2.06
CA ASP A 49 -16.97 10.81 0.62
C ASP A 49 -16.43 9.43 0.21
N PRO A 50 -15.53 8.78 0.97
CA PRO A 50 -15.09 7.45 0.61
C PRO A 50 -16.17 6.37 0.86
N ASP A 51 -17.13 6.59 1.78
CA ASP A 51 -18.31 5.72 1.96
C ASP A 51 -19.21 5.78 0.73
N ARG A 52 -19.48 6.99 0.23
CA ARG A 52 -20.26 7.20 -0.98
C ARG A 52 -19.58 6.59 -2.21
N ALA A 53 -18.25 6.62 -2.27
CA ALA A 53 -17.48 6.04 -3.36
C ALA A 53 -17.32 4.52 -3.27
N GLN A 54 -17.57 3.92 -2.10
CA GLN A 54 -17.31 2.52 -1.81
C GLN A 54 -17.89 1.56 -2.86
N PRO A 55 -19.18 1.62 -3.26
CA PRO A 55 -19.76 0.67 -4.22
C PRO A 55 -19.03 0.64 -5.57
N VAL A 56 -18.40 1.75 -5.98
CA VAL A 56 -17.62 1.84 -7.22
C VAL A 56 -16.20 1.30 -7.01
N LEU A 57 -15.59 1.57 -5.85
CA LEU A 57 -14.25 1.10 -5.52
C LEU A 57 -14.22 -0.43 -5.34
N GLU A 58 -15.29 -1.02 -4.81
CA GLU A 58 -15.46 -2.46 -4.61
C GLU A 58 -15.48 -3.26 -5.92
N GLN A 59 -15.86 -2.64 -7.04
CA GLN A 59 -15.79 -3.30 -8.35
C GLN A 59 -14.34 -3.57 -8.80
N ARG A 60 -13.38 -2.89 -8.19
CA ARG A 60 -11.96 -2.99 -8.54
C ARG A 60 -11.16 -3.85 -7.55
N GLY A 61 -11.69 -4.02 -6.35
CA GLY A 61 -11.11 -4.81 -5.27
C GLY A 61 -12.20 -5.48 -4.45
N ARG A 62 -12.19 -6.81 -4.36
CA ARG A 62 -13.21 -7.57 -3.65
C ARG A 62 -13.28 -7.22 -2.16
N VAL A 63 -14.45 -6.74 -1.72
CA VAL A 63 -14.85 -6.65 -0.30
C VAL A 63 -15.43 -7.99 0.13
N ARG A 64 -14.78 -8.63 1.10
CA ARG A 64 -15.40 -9.67 1.93
C ARG A 64 -15.64 -9.01 3.28
N ARG A 65 -16.92 -8.96 3.71
CA ARG A 65 -17.37 -8.32 4.96
C ARG A 65 -16.44 -8.63 6.13
N CYS A 66 -16.17 -7.59 6.93
CA CYS A 66 -15.37 -7.61 8.15
C CYS A 66 -15.48 -8.93 8.92
N GLY A 67 -14.34 -9.60 9.11
CA GLY A 67 -14.26 -10.85 9.87
C GLY A 67 -12.98 -11.66 9.66
N ALA A 68 -12.25 -11.44 8.55
CA ALA A 68 -10.95 -12.05 8.34
C ALA A 68 -10.05 -11.08 7.57
N ALA A 69 -9.00 -10.54 8.21
CA ALA A 69 -7.75 -9.94 7.70
C ALA A 69 -7.66 -9.17 6.34
N ALA A 70 -8.72 -8.99 5.55
CA ALA A 70 -8.64 -8.67 4.13
C ALA A 70 -9.88 -7.90 3.64
N ASP A 71 -10.15 -6.76 4.27
CA ASP A 71 -10.98 -5.75 3.61
C ASP A 71 -10.08 -5.00 2.61
N ARG A 72 -10.24 -5.28 1.31
CA ARG A 72 -9.29 -4.80 0.26
C ARG A 72 -9.45 -3.32 -0.07
N VAL A 73 -10.53 -2.69 0.38
CA VAL A 73 -10.68 -1.23 0.41
C VAL A 73 -10.26 -0.73 1.79
N ARG A 74 -9.06 -0.18 1.90
CA ARG A 74 -8.54 0.28 3.20
C ARG A 74 -8.79 1.77 3.37
N ARG A 75 -9.51 2.16 4.42
CA ARG A 75 -9.62 3.57 4.81
C ARG A 75 -8.28 4.05 5.35
N CYS A 76 -7.72 5.04 4.68
CA CYS A 76 -6.42 5.61 5.04
C CYS A 76 -6.55 6.93 5.82
N GLY A 77 -7.76 7.45 5.98
CA GLY A 77 -8.03 8.71 6.69
C GLY A 77 -8.38 9.85 5.73
N GLY A 78 -7.90 11.05 6.04
CA GLY A 78 -8.25 12.28 5.34
C GLY A 78 -7.76 12.36 3.88
N PRO A 79 -8.05 13.48 3.18
CA PRO A 79 -7.62 13.68 1.80
C PRO A 79 -6.10 13.55 1.63
N GLY A 80 -5.69 12.76 0.64
CA GLY A 80 -4.30 12.48 0.31
C GLY A 80 -3.69 11.31 1.10
N ALA A 81 -4.40 10.71 2.04
CA ALA A 81 -3.86 9.63 2.86
C ALA A 81 -3.70 8.31 2.09
N GLY A 82 -4.57 8.00 1.12
CA GLY A 82 -4.40 6.85 0.24
C GLY A 82 -3.16 7.02 -0.65
N ALA A 83 -2.97 8.22 -1.21
CA ALA A 83 -1.79 8.62 -1.96
C ALA A 83 -0.50 8.49 -1.12
N ALA A 84 -0.51 9.01 0.11
CA ALA A 84 0.62 8.87 1.04
C ALA A 84 0.94 7.41 1.31
N TRP A 85 -0.09 6.59 1.59
CA TRP A 85 0.07 5.17 1.87
C TRP A 85 0.70 4.42 0.70
N LYS A 86 0.23 4.67 -0.53
CA LYS A 86 0.82 4.07 -1.73
C LYS A 86 2.28 4.47 -1.91
N LEU A 87 2.61 5.75 -1.77
CA LEU A 87 3.99 6.22 -1.99
C LEU A 87 4.96 5.74 -0.90
N VAL A 88 4.58 5.90 0.37
CA VAL A 88 5.48 5.63 1.50
C VAL A 88 5.54 4.14 1.80
N VAL A 89 4.39 3.49 1.97
CA VAL A 89 4.34 2.10 2.42
C VAL A 89 4.62 1.17 1.25
N VAL A 90 3.87 1.28 0.16
CA VAL A 90 3.96 0.30 -0.93
C VAL A 90 5.18 0.54 -1.81
N ILE A 91 5.31 1.74 -2.38
CA ILE A 91 6.41 2.04 -3.30
C ILE A 91 7.74 2.08 -2.53
N GLY A 92 7.76 2.69 -1.34
CA GLY A 92 8.93 2.66 -0.47
C GLY A 92 9.41 1.24 -0.16
N ALA A 93 8.51 0.33 0.24
CA ALA A 93 8.87 -1.06 0.47
C ALA A 93 9.38 -1.76 -0.78
N ILE A 94 8.77 -1.53 -1.95
CA ILE A 94 9.23 -2.13 -3.22
C ILE A 94 10.64 -1.66 -3.55
N VAL A 95 10.88 -0.34 -3.50
CA VAL A 95 12.20 0.23 -3.81
C VAL A 95 13.25 -0.33 -2.85
N ALA A 96 12.99 -0.28 -1.54
CA ALA A 96 13.91 -0.83 -0.55
C ALA A 96 14.21 -2.32 -0.79
N SER A 97 13.17 -3.12 -1.01
CA SER A 97 13.32 -4.57 -1.23
C SER A 97 14.15 -4.89 -2.47
N VAL A 98 13.85 -4.21 -3.59
CA VAL A 98 14.54 -4.45 -4.86
C VAL A 98 15.99 -3.96 -4.81
N THR A 99 16.23 -2.80 -4.20
CA THR A 99 17.58 -2.26 -4.03
C THR A 99 18.44 -3.20 -3.17
N VAL A 100 17.96 -3.59 -1.99
CA VAL A 100 18.69 -4.48 -1.09
C VAL A 100 18.92 -5.84 -1.74
N ALA A 101 17.89 -6.43 -2.38
CA ALA A 101 18.06 -7.70 -3.10
C ALA A 101 19.09 -7.58 -4.23
N GLY A 102 19.08 -6.46 -4.98
CA GLY A 102 20.05 -6.19 -6.03
C GLY A 102 21.48 -6.11 -5.51
N GLU A 103 21.71 -5.39 -4.40
CA GLU A 103 23.02 -5.27 -3.76
C GLU A 103 23.53 -6.62 -3.25
N VAL A 104 22.67 -7.41 -2.61
CA VAL A 104 23.01 -8.76 -2.14
C VAL A 104 23.42 -9.67 -3.30
N LEU A 105 22.67 -9.67 -4.39
CA LEU A 105 22.99 -10.48 -5.58
C LEU A 105 24.29 -10.04 -6.25
N ALA A 106 24.55 -8.73 -6.32
CA ALA A 106 25.81 -8.20 -6.86
C ALA A 106 27.02 -8.65 -6.02
N MET A 107 26.97 -8.46 -4.71
CA MET A 107 28.05 -8.87 -3.79
C MET A 107 28.29 -10.38 -3.84
N ALA A 108 27.22 -11.16 -3.89
CA ALA A 108 27.32 -12.61 -3.90
C ALA A 108 27.86 -13.15 -5.25
N GLY A 109 27.67 -12.41 -6.34
CA GLY A 109 28.36 -12.64 -7.61
C GLY A 109 29.86 -12.37 -7.55
N GLU A 110 30.28 -11.25 -6.94
CA GLU A 110 31.71 -10.90 -6.80
C GLU A 110 32.47 -11.86 -5.88
N LEU A 111 31.85 -12.31 -4.79
CA LEU A 111 32.46 -13.20 -3.81
C LEU A 111 32.45 -14.68 -4.24
N GLY A 112 31.86 -15.00 -5.40
CA GLY A 112 31.70 -16.39 -5.86
C GLY A 112 30.74 -17.22 -4.98
N ALA A 113 30.03 -16.58 -4.05
CA ALA A 113 29.26 -17.22 -2.98
C ALA A 113 27.92 -17.82 -3.43
N LEU A 114 27.57 -17.76 -4.71
CA LEU A 114 26.33 -18.30 -5.27
C LEU A 114 26.50 -19.51 -6.20
N GLN A 115 27.71 -20.06 -6.33
CA GLN A 115 27.94 -21.19 -7.24
C GLN A 115 27.45 -22.54 -6.67
N GLU A 116 27.17 -22.67 -5.35
CA GLU A 116 26.49 -23.82 -4.70
C GLU A 116 25.78 -23.30 -3.41
N PRO A 117 24.67 -23.90 -2.94
CA PRO A 117 23.36 -23.24 -2.95
C PRO A 117 23.05 -22.35 -1.73
N ALA A 118 22.83 -21.06 -1.97
CA ALA A 118 22.10 -20.14 -1.07
C ALA A 118 20.60 -20.49 -0.90
N ARG A 119 20.19 -21.73 -1.21
CA ARG A 119 18.81 -22.24 -1.04
C ARG A 119 18.52 -22.71 0.39
N GLU A 120 19.53 -22.75 1.26
CA GLU A 120 19.40 -23.33 2.60
C GLU A 120 19.13 -22.30 3.70
N VAL A 121 19.30 -21.00 3.42
CA VAL A 121 18.97 -19.92 4.37
C VAL A 121 17.45 -19.80 4.46
N ARG A 122 16.88 -20.21 5.60
CA ARG A 122 15.44 -20.03 5.84
C ARG A 122 15.21 -18.60 6.32
N PRO A 123 14.01 -18.05 6.09
CA PRO A 123 13.63 -16.75 6.63
C PRO A 123 13.82 -16.64 8.16
N ALA A 124 13.72 -17.76 8.88
CA ALA A 124 13.94 -17.83 10.33
C ALA A 124 15.41 -17.68 10.75
N ASP A 125 16.35 -17.93 9.84
CA ASP A 125 17.79 -17.80 10.09
C ASP A 125 18.28 -16.36 9.85
N ALA A 126 17.41 -15.50 9.31
CA ALA A 126 17.73 -14.09 9.12
C ALA A 126 17.57 -13.32 10.45
N PRO A 127 18.58 -12.52 10.86
CA PRO A 127 18.55 -11.78 12.13
C PRO A 127 17.42 -10.73 12.24
N ILE A 128 16.68 -10.50 11.15
CA ILE A 128 15.55 -9.58 11.07
C ILE A 128 14.21 -10.25 11.41
N ALA A 129 14.13 -11.59 11.43
CA ALA A 129 12.88 -12.31 11.74
C ALA A 129 12.46 -12.15 13.22
N GLU A 130 13.41 -11.82 14.09
CA GLU A 130 13.23 -11.63 15.54
C GLU A 130 13.09 -10.16 15.95
N GLN A 131 13.30 -9.22 15.01
CA GLN A 131 13.04 -7.82 15.29
C GLN A 131 11.54 -7.58 15.15
N ASP A 132 10.86 -7.37 16.28
CA ASP A 132 9.53 -6.77 16.35
C ASP A 132 9.53 -5.53 15.44
N LEU A 133 9.05 -5.70 14.20
CA LEU A 133 8.64 -4.61 13.34
C LEU A 133 7.72 -3.77 14.22
N PRO A 134 8.01 -2.47 14.44
CA PRO A 134 7.17 -1.66 15.29
C PRO A 134 5.76 -1.83 14.76
N ALA A 135 4.90 -2.42 15.60
CA ALA A 135 3.49 -2.46 15.33
C ALA A 135 3.14 -1.04 14.90
N VAL A 136 2.54 -0.87 13.73
CA VAL A 136 1.92 0.39 13.36
C VAL A 136 0.70 0.54 14.27
N ALA A 137 0.96 0.71 15.57
CA ALA A 137 0.02 1.02 16.61
C ALA A 137 -0.36 2.47 16.40
N GLY A 138 -1.51 2.64 15.75
CA GLY A 138 -2.08 3.95 15.46
C GLY A 138 -3.58 3.88 15.18
N CYS A 139 -4.26 2.87 15.73
CA CYS A 139 -5.65 3.06 16.14
C CYS A 139 -5.58 3.57 17.57
N LEU A 140 -5.58 4.89 17.77
CA LEU A 140 -5.80 5.51 19.08
C LEU A 140 -6.52 6.86 18.85
N PRO A 141 -7.32 7.32 19.81
CA PRO A 141 -8.56 6.74 20.27
C PRO A 141 -9.70 7.78 20.09
N GLY A 142 -10.94 7.39 20.39
CA GLY A 142 -12.08 8.29 20.33
C GLY A 142 -11.85 9.60 21.10
N ASN A 143 -12.39 10.70 20.56
CA ASN A 143 -12.68 11.87 21.36
C ASN A 143 -14.10 12.31 21.08
N ARG A 144 -14.85 12.29 22.18
CA ARG A 144 -16.19 12.80 22.50
C ARG A 144 -16.89 13.65 21.44
#